data_AF-A0A1I7GUM2-F1
#
_entry.id   AF-A0A1I7GUM2-F1
#
_cell.length_a   1.000
_cell.length_b   1.000
_cell.length_c   1.000
_cell.angle_alpha   90.00
_cell.angle_beta   90.00
_cell.angle_gamma   90.00
#
_symmetry.space_group_name_H-M   'P 1'
#
loop_
_entity.id
_entity.type
_entity.pdbx_description
1 polymer ?
#
loop_
_entity_poly.entity_id
_entity_poly.type
_entity_poly.pdbx_seq_one_letter_code
_entity_poly.pdbx_strand_id
1 'polypeptide(L)'
;MNPGGEMDAYLRRLVRGAGLSRREQLDWVAEMRTHLEEDIHTRMETGAAYEEALAAALRSFGPAKRLRRRIARETFGATRATLFAGAASFFLLFLASLWMLHTGAAAGTGAGLATVFGGDAATAGPDTPPGMGAGMWGRRFLILLSPSLMLSLCVACLWCLKTRSRRDRMAIGLVIATFAALWLMQRATHRWGVGAMLTFYGVRPVTLAEPAFAAGCLLLLVMSLAVYATTRNRWLAVFPAALSLALGSWAPLRDLVQSALWQWTGDPALWGKHNPFSGVGGIQFALTVAARLLVAVLVLGGSRWVDRIGRWGQRDRQQT
;
A
#
# COMPACT_ATOMS: atom_id res chain seq x y z
N MET A 1 -3.25 44.49 20.88
CA MET A 1 -2.64 43.18 20.53
C MET A 1 -1.69 43.41 19.37
N ASN A 2 -0.58 42.68 19.27
CA ASN A 2 0.39 42.91 18.19
C ASN A 2 -0.17 42.29 16.88
N PRO A 3 -0.56 43.07 15.87
CA PRO A 3 -1.28 42.58 14.69
C PRO A 3 -0.54 41.46 13.93
N GLY A 4 0.80 41.52 13.88
CA GLY A 4 1.61 40.45 13.30
C GLY A 4 1.43 39.10 14.01
N GLY A 5 1.07 39.11 15.30
CA GLY A 5 0.82 37.90 16.09
C GLY A 5 -0.43 37.13 15.65
N GLU A 6 -1.48 37.82 15.19
CA GLU A 6 -2.71 37.17 14.73
C GLU A 6 -2.51 36.45 13.40
N MET A 7 -1.82 37.10 12.46
CA MET A 7 -1.43 36.50 11.18
C MET A 7 -0.56 35.25 11.39
N ASP A 8 0.48 35.35 12.22
CA ASP A 8 1.35 34.22 12.53
C ASP A 8 0.62 33.08 13.24
N ALA A 9 -0.33 33.40 14.12
CA ALA A 9 -1.15 32.39 14.79
C ALA A 9 -2.07 31.68 13.79
N TYR A 10 -2.66 32.43 12.85
CA TYR A 10 -3.49 31.88 11.77
C TYR A 10 -2.68 30.95 10.86
N LEU A 11 -1.54 31.39 10.34
CA LEU A 11 -0.66 30.58 9.48
C LEU A 11 -0.13 29.34 10.19
N ARG A 12 0.25 29.45 11.47
CA ARG A 12 0.63 28.28 12.28
C ARG A 12 -0.53 27.30 12.43
N ARG A 13 -1.76 27.77 12.66
CA ARG A 13 -2.95 26.91 12.71
C ARG A 13 -3.26 26.28 11.36
N LEU A 14 -3.07 26.99 10.26
CA LEU A 14 -3.29 26.51 8.89
C LEU A 14 -2.44 25.27 8.62
N VAL A 15 -1.14 25.42 8.89
CA VAL A 15 -0.08 24.49 8.51
C VAL A 15 0.02 23.32 9.49
N ARG A 16 -0.34 23.54 10.76
CA ARG A 16 -0.43 22.48 11.78
C ARG A 16 -1.47 21.43 11.38
N GLY A 17 -0.97 20.26 10.98
CA GLY A 17 -1.79 19.14 10.53
C GLY A 17 -2.09 19.10 9.03
N ALA A 18 -1.52 20.02 8.23
CA ALA A 18 -1.56 19.93 6.77
C ALA A 18 -0.77 18.73 6.23
N GLY A 19 0.11 18.13 7.05
CA GLY A 19 0.89 16.96 6.68
C GLY A 19 2.19 17.26 5.92
N LEU A 20 2.51 18.54 5.76
CA LEU A 20 3.75 19.05 5.16
C LEU A 20 4.96 18.80 6.09
N SER A 21 6.16 18.62 5.52
CA SER A 21 7.43 18.60 6.25
C SER A 21 7.78 19.98 6.80
N ARG A 22 8.65 20.07 7.81
CA ARG A 22 9.01 21.35 8.41
C ARG A 22 9.54 22.38 7.39
N ARG A 23 10.23 21.95 6.33
CA ARG A 23 10.69 22.84 5.25
C ARG A 23 9.52 23.33 4.39
N GLU A 24 8.72 22.40 3.87
CA GLU A 24 7.50 22.73 3.11
C GLU A 24 6.54 23.61 3.92
N GLN A 25 6.45 23.39 5.24
CA GLN A 25 5.67 24.23 6.15
C GLN A 25 6.21 25.67 6.18
N LEU A 26 7.51 25.86 6.23
CA LEU A 26 8.13 27.19 6.22
C LEU A 26 7.94 27.87 4.86
N ASP A 27 8.15 27.13 3.77
CA ASP A 27 7.99 27.65 2.40
C ASP A 27 6.54 28.08 2.17
N TRP A 28 5.56 27.25 2.55
CA TRP A 28 4.13 27.59 2.49
C TRP A 28 3.76 28.76 3.39
N VAL A 29 4.34 28.85 4.59
CA VAL A 29 4.09 29.98 5.50
C VAL A 29 4.63 31.26 4.88
N ALA A 30 5.81 31.23 4.27
CA ALA A 30 6.42 32.38 3.63
C ALA A 30 5.57 32.85 2.43
N GLU A 31 5.20 31.93 1.54
CA GLU A 31 4.36 32.23 0.37
C GLU A 31 2.98 32.79 0.77
N MET A 32 2.30 32.14 1.73
CA MET A 32 0.99 32.61 2.20
C MET A 32 1.06 33.92 2.97
N ARG A 33 2.18 34.18 3.64
CA ARG A 33 2.43 35.45 4.30
C ARG A 33 2.56 36.57 3.27
N THR A 34 3.33 36.36 2.21
CA THR A 34 3.46 37.35 1.12
C THR A 34 2.10 37.70 0.53
N HIS A 35 1.27 36.71 0.20
CA HIS A 35 -0.06 36.98 -0.35
C HIS A 35 -1.04 37.65 0.64
N LEU A 36 -0.93 37.35 1.93
CA LEU A 36 -1.71 38.07 2.95
C LEU A 36 -1.25 39.52 3.08
N GLU A 37 0.06 39.76 3.10
CA GLU A 37 0.64 41.10 3.17
C GLU A 37 0.27 41.93 1.93
N GLU A 38 0.25 41.32 0.74
CA GLU A 38 -0.25 41.93 -0.50
C GLU A 38 -1.74 42.30 -0.42
N ASP A 39 -2.64 41.38 -0.02
CA ASP A 39 -4.09 41.67 0.11
C ASP A 39 -4.36 42.75 1.17
N ILE A 40 -3.58 42.76 2.26
CA ILE A 40 -3.65 43.81 3.29
C ILE A 40 -3.23 45.16 2.69
N HIS A 41 -2.10 45.21 1.97
CA HIS A 41 -1.59 46.43 1.36
C HIS A 41 -2.58 47.02 0.36
N THR A 42 -3.13 46.20 -0.55
CA THR A 42 -4.14 46.63 -1.52
C THR A 42 -5.39 47.20 -0.85
N ARG A 43 -5.80 46.66 0.29
CA ARG A 43 -6.95 47.20 1.05
C ARG A 43 -6.62 48.49 1.80
N MET A 44 -5.38 48.64 2.25
CA MET A 44 -4.93 49.90 2.84
C MET A 44 -4.86 51.01 1.81
N GLU A 45 -4.43 50.71 0.59
CA GLU A 45 -4.43 51.66 -0.55
C GLU A 45 -5.84 52.13 -0.91
N THR A 46 -6.87 51.30 -0.69
CA THR A 46 -8.28 51.69 -0.87
C THR A 46 -8.88 52.44 0.32
N GLY A 47 -8.08 52.73 1.35
CA GLY A 47 -8.46 53.54 2.50
C GLY A 47 -8.96 52.77 3.72
N ALA A 48 -8.88 51.44 3.74
CA ALA A 48 -9.24 50.66 4.91
C ALA A 48 -8.20 50.80 6.04
N ALA A 49 -8.65 50.84 7.29
CA ALA A 49 -7.75 50.77 8.43
C ALA A 49 -7.04 49.40 8.47
N TYR A 50 -5.81 49.36 8.97
CA TYR A 50 -4.99 48.12 8.98
C TYR A 50 -5.71 46.93 9.64
N GLU A 51 -6.40 47.14 10.78
CA GLU A 51 -7.11 46.07 11.48
C GLU A 51 -8.29 45.53 10.66
N GLU A 52 -9.02 46.40 9.97
CA GLU A 52 -10.11 46.02 9.08
C GLU A 52 -9.59 45.29 7.84
N ALA A 53 -8.49 45.78 7.25
CA ALA A 53 -7.80 45.16 6.13
C ALA A 53 -7.33 43.74 6.49
N LEU A 54 -6.68 43.56 7.64
CA LEU A 54 -6.23 42.26 8.15
C LEU A 54 -7.41 41.32 8.39
N ALA A 55 -8.46 41.76 9.09
CA ALA A 55 -9.62 40.93 9.37
C ALA A 55 -10.38 40.53 8.10
N ALA A 56 -10.37 41.39 7.08
CA ALA A 56 -11.03 41.14 5.81
C ALA A 56 -10.17 40.24 4.89
N ALA A 57 -8.84 40.37 4.91
CA ALA A 57 -7.91 39.46 4.24
C ALA A 57 -7.95 38.05 4.85
N LEU A 58 -7.97 37.92 6.18
CA LEU A 58 -8.14 36.62 6.83
C LEU A 58 -9.50 35.98 6.51
N ARG A 59 -10.55 36.80 6.36
CA ARG A 59 -11.87 36.33 5.90
C ARG A 59 -11.87 35.91 4.42
N SER A 60 -11.14 36.60 3.54
CA SER A 60 -11.06 36.27 2.11
C SER A 60 -10.38 34.92 1.87
N PHE A 61 -9.31 34.64 2.62
CA PHE A 61 -8.65 33.32 2.64
C PHE A 61 -9.56 32.23 3.22
N GLY A 62 -10.50 32.59 4.09
CA GLY A 62 -11.50 31.69 4.64
C GLY A 62 -10.97 30.83 5.80
N PRO A 63 -11.74 29.84 6.26
CA PRO A 63 -11.39 29.10 7.47
C PRO A 63 -10.20 28.16 7.22
N ALA A 64 -9.23 28.18 8.14
CA ALA A 64 -8.00 27.38 8.06
C ALA A 64 -8.24 25.88 7.79
N LYS A 65 -9.36 25.31 8.24
CA LYS A 65 -9.76 23.91 7.99
C LYS A 65 -10.04 23.64 6.51
N ARG A 66 -10.63 24.58 5.77
CA ARG A 66 -10.90 24.45 4.32
C ARG A 66 -9.61 24.55 3.53
N LEU A 67 -8.77 25.56 3.79
CA LEU A 67 -7.47 25.68 3.10
C LEU A 67 -6.59 24.45 3.36
N ARG A 68 -6.53 23.98 4.61
CA ARG A 68 -5.75 22.77 4.94
C ARG A 68 -6.22 21.55 4.16
N ARG A 69 -7.53 21.37 3.99
CA ARG A 69 -8.08 20.28 3.15
C ARG A 69 -7.72 20.47 1.68
N ARG A 70 -7.70 21.71 1.20
CA ARG A 70 -7.30 22.05 -0.18
C ARG A 70 -5.83 21.77 -0.42
N ILE A 71 -4.94 22.30 0.42
CA ILE A 71 -3.50 22.01 0.40
C ILE A 71 -3.30 20.50 0.47
N ALA A 72 -3.93 19.81 1.42
CA ALA A 72 -3.81 18.37 1.51
C ALA A 72 -4.36 17.63 0.26
N ARG A 73 -5.43 18.10 -0.37
CA ARG A 73 -5.96 17.47 -1.60
C ARG A 73 -5.06 17.74 -2.79
N GLU A 74 -4.53 18.95 -2.93
CA GLU A 74 -3.64 19.34 -4.03
C GLU A 74 -2.27 18.66 -3.88
N THR A 75 -1.72 18.61 -2.67
CA THR A 75 -0.46 17.91 -2.38
C THR A 75 -0.65 16.39 -2.41
N PHE A 76 -1.66 15.84 -1.73
CA PHE A 76 -1.81 14.39 -1.55
C PHE A 76 -2.74 13.68 -2.55
N GLY A 77 -3.45 14.40 -3.43
CA GLY A 77 -4.41 13.89 -4.43
C GLY A 77 -5.66 13.20 -3.86
N ALA A 78 -5.54 12.59 -2.70
CA ALA A 78 -6.58 11.98 -1.90
C ALA A 78 -6.44 12.42 -0.45
N THR A 79 -7.54 12.48 0.28
CA THR A 79 -7.49 12.79 1.71
C THR A 79 -6.92 11.59 2.49
N ARG A 80 -6.27 11.82 3.63
CA ARG A 80 -5.84 10.73 4.51
C ARG A 80 -7.00 9.83 4.91
N ALA A 81 -8.18 10.42 5.17
CA ALA A 81 -9.39 9.67 5.51
C ALA A 81 -9.80 8.69 4.41
N THR A 82 -9.78 9.11 3.14
CA THR A 82 -10.11 8.22 2.01
C THR A 82 -9.09 7.10 1.83
N LEU A 83 -7.81 7.36 2.06
CA LEU A 83 -6.76 6.33 1.98
C LEU A 83 -6.87 5.31 3.13
N PHE A 84 -7.14 5.78 4.36
CA PHE A 84 -7.40 4.90 5.51
C PHE A 84 -8.67 4.08 5.33
N ALA A 85 -9.75 4.70 4.86
CA ALA A 85 -10.99 3.99 4.55
C ALA A 85 -10.75 2.92 3.49
N GLY A 86 -10.02 3.24 2.42
CA GLY A 86 -9.63 2.26 1.39
C GLY A 86 -8.82 1.10 1.95
N ALA A 87 -7.79 1.38 2.76
CA ALA A 87 -6.99 0.34 3.41
C ALA A 87 -7.84 -0.56 4.33
N ALA A 88 -8.74 0.04 5.12
CA ALA A 88 -9.67 -0.69 5.98
C ALA A 88 -10.63 -1.57 5.17
N SER A 89 -11.21 -1.05 4.09
CA SER A 89 -12.09 -1.81 3.19
C SER A 89 -11.35 -3.00 2.57
N PHE A 90 -10.13 -2.82 2.06
CA PHE A 90 -9.33 -3.94 1.53
C PHE A 90 -8.95 -4.95 2.59
N PHE A 91 -8.68 -4.50 3.83
CA PHE A 91 -8.42 -5.41 4.94
C PHE A 91 -9.67 -6.22 5.33
N LEU A 92 -10.86 -5.61 5.35
CA LEU A 92 -12.11 -6.34 5.58
C LEU A 92 -12.40 -7.34 4.45
N LEU A 93 -12.16 -6.96 3.18
CA LEU A 93 -12.26 -7.88 2.04
C LEU A 93 -11.23 -9.02 2.12
N PHE A 94 -10.03 -8.76 2.63
CA PHE A 94 -9.05 -9.80 2.92
C PHE A 94 -9.57 -10.79 3.97
N LEU A 95 -10.13 -10.32 5.08
CA LEU A 95 -10.71 -11.19 6.10
C LEU A 95 -11.92 -11.97 5.58
N ALA A 96 -12.81 -11.32 4.83
CA ALA A 96 -13.97 -11.96 4.21
C ALA A 96 -13.56 -13.02 3.18
N SER A 97 -12.56 -12.75 2.35
CA SER A 97 -12.04 -13.73 1.38
C SER A 97 -11.35 -14.91 2.06
N LEU A 98 -10.63 -14.69 3.17
CA LEU A 98 -10.11 -15.79 3.99
C LEU A 98 -11.25 -16.63 4.58
N TRP A 99 -12.27 -16.00 5.13
CA TRP A 99 -13.44 -16.70 5.68
C TRP A 99 -14.17 -17.53 4.61
N MET A 100 -14.40 -16.96 3.42
CA MET A 100 -15.02 -17.67 2.29
C MET A 100 -14.16 -18.85 1.80
N LEU A 101 -12.84 -18.71 1.85
CA LEU A 101 -11.92 -19.80 1.53
C LEU A 101 -11.99 -20.92 2.57
N HIS A 102 -12.14 -20.58 3.86
CA HIS A 102 -12.17 -21.53 4.97
C HIS A 102 -13.50 -22.27 5.12
N THR A 103 -14.62 -21.56 5.03
CA THR A 103 -15.96 -22.15 5.21
C THR A 103 -16.36 -23.12 4.09
N GLY A 104 -15.47 -23.36 3.12
CA GLY A 104 -15.82 -24.11 1.92
C GLY A 104 -16.98 -23.46 1.16
N ALA A 105 -17.26 -22.16 1.39
CA ALA A 105 -18.32 -21.46 0.70
C ALA A 105 -18.11 -21.58 -0.81
N ALA A 106 -16.88 -21.61 -1.35
CA ALA A 106 -16.66 -21.88 -2.77
C ALA A 106 -17.08 -23.29 -3.25
N ALA A 107 -17.15 -24.29 -2.36
CA ALA A 107 -17.63 -25.65 -2.64
C ALA A 107 -19.15 -25.80 -2.40
N GLY A 108 -19.72 -25.12 -1.39
CA GLY A 108 -21.16 -25.17 -1.07
C GLY A 108 -22.03 -24.09 -1.73
N THR A 109 -21.48 -22.91 -2.05
CA THR A 109 -22.22 -21.83 -2.74
C THR A 109 -22.42 -22.10 -4.23
N GLY A 110 -21.73 -23.08 -4.82
CA GLY A 110 -22.14 -23.60 -6.13
C GLY A 110 -23.59 -24.10 -6.13
N ALA A 111 -24.05 -24.68 -5.01
CA ALA A 111 -25.44 -25.13 -4.82
C ALA A 111 -26.35 -24.00 -4.29
N GLY A 112 -25.84 -23.15 -3.39
CA GLY A 112 -26.61 -22.06 -2.76
C GLY A 112 -26.81 -20.80 -3.63
N LEU A 113 -25.88 -20.45 -4.52
CA LEU A 113 -26.06 -19.31 -5.43
C LEU A 113 -26.84 -19.71 -6.70
N ALA A 114 -26.77 -20.98 -7.12
CA ALA A 114 -27.61 -21.51 -8.20
C ALA A 114 -29.10 -21.47 -7.84
N THR A 115 -29.43 -21.71 -6.57
CA THR A 115 -30.80 -21.61 -6.05
C THR A 115 -31.27 -20.16 -5.90
N VAL A 116 -30.38 -19.20 -5.60
CA VAL A 116 -30.74 -17.76 -5.49
C VAL A 116 -30.84 -17.07 -6.87
N PHE A 117 -30.05 -17.49 -7.86
CA PHE A 117 -30.09 -16.94 -9.22
C PHE A 117 -30.93 -17.75 -10.22
N GLY A 118 -31.85 -18.59 -9.73
CA GLY A 118 -32.90 -19.20 -10.56
C GLY A 118 -32.42 -20.24 -11.56
N GLY A 119 -31.36 -20.98 -11.26
CA GLY A 119 -30.99 -22.18 -12.01
C GLY A 119 -31.63 -23.39 -11.35
N ASP A 120 -32.69 -23.93 -11.96
CA ASP A 120 -33.35 -25.16 -11.50
C ASP A 120 -32.34 -26.28 -11.27
N ALA A 121 -32.06 -26.56 -9.99
CA ALA A 121 -31.16 -27.62 -9.57
C ALA A 121 -31.80 -29.03 -9.70
N ALA A 122 -32.95 -29.15 -10.37
CA ALA A 122 -33.82 -30.32 -10.29
C ALA A 122 -33.67 -31.34 -11.44
N THR A 123 -32.78 -31.15 -12.42
CA THR A 123 -32.66 -32.09 -13.56
C THR A 123 -31.23 -32.55 -13.88
N ALA A 124 -30.29 -32.43 -12.93
CA ALA A 124 -28.99 -33.08 -13.05
C ALA A 124 -29.13 -34.57 -12.71
N GLY A 125 -29.43 -35.39 -13.72
CA GLY A 125 -29.31 -36.85 -13.63
C GLY A 125 -27.87 -37.29 -13.28
N PRO A 126 -27.69 -38.53 -12.79
CA PRO A 126 -26.42 -39.04 -12.25
C PRO A 126 -25.23 -39.01 -13.22
N ASP A 127 -25.47 -38.77 -14.52
CA ASP A 127 -24.46 -38.78 -15.57
C ASP A 127 -24.09 -37.38 -16.11
N THR A 128 -24.62 -36.29 -15.52
CA THR A 128 -24.17 -34.94 -15.86
C THR A 128 -22.93 -34.57 -15.05
N PRO A 129 -21.76 -34.36 -15.68
CA PRO A 129 -20.54 -34.03 -14.95
C PRO A 129 -20.78 -32.75 -14.12
N PRO A 130 -20.59 -32.81 -12.80
CA PRO A 130 -21.01 -31.74 -11.92
C PRO A 130 -20.24 -30.44 -12.22
N GLY A 131 -20.98 -29.38 -12.57
CA GLY A 131 -20.57 -28.02 -12.23
C GLY A 131 -19.90 -27.15 -13.31
N MET A 132 -20.19 -27.31 -14.60
CA MET A 132 -19.59 -26.40 -15.62
C MET A 132 -20.28 -25.03 -15.79
N GLY A 133 -21.58 -24.87 -15.49
CA GLY A 133 -22.31 -23.64 -15.81
C GLY A 133 -22.17 -22.48 -14.81
N ALA A 134 -22.64 -22.68 -13.57
CA ALA A 134 -22.67 -21.63 -12.54
C ALA A 134 -21.33 -21.48 -11.78
N GLY A 135 -20.57 -22.57 -11.63
CA GLY A 135 -19.28 -22.58 -10.93
C GLY A 135 -18.16 -21.82 -11.67
N MET A 136 -18.27 -21.63 -12.98
CA MET A 136 -17.24 -20.96 -13.78
C MET A 136 -17.21 -19.45 -13.55
N TRP A 137 -18.39 -18.81 -13.41
CA TRP A 137 -18.50 -17.39 -13.08
C TRP A 137 -18.11 -17.10 -11.63
N GLY A 138 -18.55 -17.96 -10.69
CA GLY A 138 -18.14 -17.87 -9.28
C GLY A 138 -16.62 -18.01 -9.10
N ARG A 139 -15.97 -18.95 -9.81
CA ARG A 139 -14.51 -19.09 -9.78
C ARG A 139 -13.77 -17.85 -10.31
N ARG A 140 -14.26 -17.21 -11.38
CA ARG A 140 -13.65 -15.98 -11.93
C ARG A 140 -13.78 -14.79 -10.97
N PHE A 141 -14.92 -14.65 -10.29
CA PHE A 141 -15.09 -13.63 -9.24
C PHE A 141 -14.20 -13.90 -8.01
N LEU A 142 -14.06 -15.17 -7.60
CA LEU A 142 -13.19 -15.56 -6.50
C LEU A 142 -11.70 -15.30 -6.79
N ILE A 143 -11.28 -15.29 -8.06
CA ILE A 143 -9.93 -14.90 -8.47
C ILE A 143 -9.69 -13.41 -8.18
N LEU A 144 -10.67 -12.54 -8.44
CA LEU A 144 -10.59 -11.11 -8.13
C LEU A 144 -10.64 -10.83 -6.62
N LEU A 145 -11.26 -11.71 -5.85
CA LEU A 145 -11.30 -11.69 -4.38
C LEU A 145 -10.14 -12.47 -3.73
N SER A 146 -9.02 -12.67 -4.44
CA SER A 146 -7.86 -13.35 -3.87
C SER A 146 -7.37 -12.64 -2.58
N PRO A 147 -7.23 -13.34 -1.44
CA PRO A 147 -6.74 -12.75 -0.19
C PRO A 147 -5.40 -12.03 -0.37
N SER A 148 -4.49 -12.62 -1.17
CA SER A 148 -3.19 -12.01 -1.47
C SER A 148 -3.32 -10.63 -2.16
N LEU A 149 -4.31 -10.49 -3.06
CA LEU A 149 -4.56 -9.24 -3.79
C LEU A 149 -5.17 -8.18 -2.87
N MET A 150 -6.12 -8.58 -2.01
CA MET A 150 -6.71 -7.66 -1.04
C MET A 150 -5.66 -7.16 -0.04
N LEU A 151 -4.76 -8.04 0.41
CA LEU A 151 -3.65 -7.67 1.29
C LEU A 151 -2.65 -6.73 0.59
N SER A 152 -2.31 -6.98 -0.68
CA SER A 152 -1.39 -6.10 -1.42
C SER A 152 -1.99 -4.71 -1.66
N LEU A 153 -3.29 -4.62 -1.98
CA LEU A 153 -4.01 -3.36 -2.11
C LEU A 153 -4.10 -2.62 -0.77
N CYS A 154 -4.31 -3.34 0.34
CA CYS A 154 -4.26 -2.75 1.67
C CYS A 154 -2.88 -2.13 1.97
N VAL A 155 -1.80 -2.89 1.76
CA VAL A 155 -0.42 -2.41 1.96
C VAL A 155 -0.11 -1.22 1.06
N ALA A 156 -0.55 -1.26 -0.20
CA ALA A 156 -0.44 -0.16 -1.15
C ALA A 156 -1.15 1.10 -0.67
N CYS A 157 -2.40 1.01 -0.21
CA CYS A 157 -3.15 2.15 0.34
C CYS A 157 -2.44 2.76 1.56
N LEU A 158 -1.90 1.93 2.45
CA LEU A 158 -1.12 2.41 3.60
C LEU A 158 0.19 3.08 3.16
N TRP A 159 0.84 2.57 2.12
CA TRP A 159 2.06 3.19 1.59
C TRP A 159 1.80 4.49 0.85
N CYS A 160 0.64 4.62 0.18
CA CYS A 160 0.16 5.87 -0.40
C CYS A 160 0.04 6.99 0.66
N LEU A 161 -0.24 6.69 1.93
CA LEU A 161 -0.23 7.69 3.02
C LEU A 161 1.16 8.31 3.25
N LYS A 162 2.23 7.62 2.86
CA LYS A 162 3.61 8.11 2.94
C LYS A 162 4.06 8.83 1.68
N THR A 163 3.33 8.72 0.57
CA THR A 163 3.63 9.45 -0.66
C THR A 163 3.22 10.90 -0.56
N ARG A 164 4.07 11.80 -1.06
CA ARG A 164 3.76 13.24 -1.08
C ARG A 164 3.70 13.74 -2.51
N SER A 165 4.56 13.24 -3.38
CA SER A 165 4.62 13.65 -4.79
C SER A 165 3.75 12.78 -5.70
N ARG A 166 3.30 13.36 -6.82
CA ARG A 166 2.74 12.58 -7.94
C ARG A 166 3.74 11.53 -8.45
N ARG A 167 5.04 11.87 -8.46
CA ARG A 167 6.12 10.94 -8.84
C ARG A 167 6.18 9.73 -7.90
N ASP A 168 6.08 9.96 -6.59
CA ASP A 168 6.05 8.91 -5.57
C ASP A 168 4.89 7.92 -5.82
N ARG A 169 3.70 8.45 -6.14
CA ARG A 169 2.52 7.63 -6.41
C ARG A 169 2.64 6.84 -7.70
N MET A 170 3.19 7.44 -8.75
CA MET A 170 3.46 6.71 -10.00
C MET A 170 4.47 5.60 -9.79
N ALA A 171 5.51 5.82 -8.96
CA ALA A 171 6.47 4.78 -8.61
C ALA A 171 5.80 3.62 -7.85
N ILE A 172 4.95 3.91 -6.86
CA ILE A 172 4.16 2.88 -6.17
C ILE A 172 3.22 2.16 -7.14
N GLY A 173 2.50 2.90 -7.98
CA GLY A 173 1.60 2.34 -8.98
C GLY A 173 2.32 1.41 -9.96
N LEU A 174 3.51 1.78 -10.41
CA LEU A 174 4.36 0.96 -11.27
C LEU A 174 4.77 -0.34 -10.56
N VAL A 175 5.22 -0.26 -9.30
CA VAL A 175 5.55 -1.44 -8.49
C VAL A 175 4.33 -2.36 -8.37
N ILE A 176 3.16 -1.83 -8.03
CA ILE A 176 1.93 -2.61 -7.93
C ILE A 176 1.56 -3.24 -9.28
N ALA A 177 1.67 -2.49 -10.38
CA ALA A 177 1.38 -2.99 -11.71
C ALA A 177 2.33 -4.14 -12.11
N THR A 178 3.63 -4.03 -11.80
CA THR A 178 4.59 -5.12 -11.99
C THR A 178 4.20 -6.35 -11.18
N PHE A 179 3.86 -6.19 -9.90
CA PHE A 179 3.41 -7.30 -9.06
C PHE A 179 2.10 -7.92 -9.56
N ALA A 180 1.14 -7.10 -10.00
CA ALA A 180 -0.14 -7.56 -10.55
C ALA A 180 0.06 -8.33 -11.87
N ALA A 181 0.94 -7.84 -12.75
CA ALA A 181 1.29 -8.52 -13.99
C ALA A 181 1.95 -9.87 -13.73
N LEU A 182 2.91 -9.93 -12.79
CA LEU A 182 3.55 -11.18 -12.39
C LEU A 182 2.55 -12.16 -11.78
N TRP A 183 1.62 -11.68 -10.96
CA TRP A 183 0.54 -12.49 -10.39
C TRP A 183 -0.43 -13.02 -11.47
N LEU A 184 -0.82 -12.19 -12.43
CA LEU A 184 -1.66 -12.58 -13.58
C LEU A 184 -0.96 -13.63 -14.45
N MET A 185 0.33 -13.43 -14.75
CA MET A 185 1.14 -14.39 -15.50
C MET A 185 1.22 -15.73 -14.77
N GLN A 186 1.43 -15.74 -13.44
CA GLN A 186 1.46 -16.97 -12.65
C GLN A 186 0.13 -17.75 -12.74
N ARG A 187 -1.02 -17.05 -12.79
CA ARG A 187 -2.34 -17.67 -12.93
C ARG A 187 -2.65 -18.13 -14.35
N ALA A 188 -2.22 -17.39 -15.37
CA ALA A 188 -2.44 -17.75 -16.76
C ALA A 188 -1.63 -18.98 -17.19
N THR A 189 -0.42 -19.14 -16.66
CA THR A 189 0.56 -20.12 -17.12
C THR A 189 0.53 -21.44 -16.35
N HIS A 190 -0.65 -21.95 -15.96
CA HIS A 190 -0.90 -23.17 -15.17
C HIS A 190 -0.06 -24.44 -15.51
N ARG A 191 0.76 -24.46 -16.57
CA ARG A 191 1.58 -25.56 -17.08
C ARG A 191 3.10 -25.33 -17.18
N TRP A 192 3.67 -24.17 -16.83
CA TRP A 192 5.10 -23.90 -17.10
C TRP A 192 5.95 -23.73 -15.83
N GLY A 193 7.16 -24.29 -15.84
CA GLY A 193 8.18 -24.14 -14.79
C GLY A 193 8.58 -22.69 -14.46
N VAL A 194 8.05 -21.71 -15.21
CA VAL A 194 8.08 -20.28 -14.87
C VAL A 194 7.31 -19.98 -13.56
N GLY A 195 6.38 -20.85 -13.17
CA GLY A 195 5.79 -20.83 -11.82
C GLY A 195 6.85 -20.93 -10.71
N ALA A 196 8.00 -21.59 -10.96
CA ALA A 196 9.16 -21.63 -10.06
C ALA A 196 10.09 -20.41 -10.20
N MET A 197 9.99 -19.64 -11.29
CA MET A 197 10.56 -18.29 -11.42
C MET A 197 9.60 -17.20 -10.90
N LEU A 198 8.39 -17.54 -10.49
CA LEU A 198 7.38 -16.61 -9.95
C LEU A 198 6.97 -16.97 -8.50
N THR A 199 7.48 -18.08 -7.96
CA THR A 199 7.37 -18.51 -6.55
C THR A 199 7.94 -17.50 -5.56
N PHE A 200 8.66 -16.48 -6.01
CA PHE A 200 9.08 -15.32 -5.20
C PHE A 200 7.93 -14.62 -4.48
N TYR A 201 6.72 -14.76 -5.01
CA TYR A 201 5.52 -14.07 -4.55
C TYR A 201 4.49 -15.01 -3.93
N GLY A 202 4.76 -16.32 -3.81
CA GLY A 202 3.79 -17.25 -3.23
C GLY A 202 4.23 -18.70 -2.98
N VAL A 203 4.04 -19.09 -1.72
CA VAL A 203 3.57 -20.41 -1.21
C VAL A 203 4.52 -21.62 -1.29
N ARG A 204 5.60 -21.63 -2.08
CA ARG A 204 6.57 -22.73 -1.95
C ARG A 204 7.66 -22.40 -0.92
N PRO A 205 7.96 -23.32 0.02
CA PRO A 205 9.17 -23.25 0.79
C PRO A 205 10.34 -23.44 -0.18
N VAL A 206 10.88 -22.33 -0.67
CA VAL A 206 12.01 -22.34 -1.59
C VAL A 206 13.25 -22.68 -0.75
N THR A 207 13.94 -23.75 -1.12
CA THR A 207 15.26 -24.02 -0.54
C THR A 207 16.18 -22.85 -0.89
N LEU A 208 16.96 -22.33 0.07
CA LEU A 208 17.85 -21.18 -0.15
C LEU A 208 18.84 -21.37 -1.32
N ALA A 209 19.08 -22.63 -1.70
CA ALA A 209 19.96 -23.02 -2.79
C ALA A 209 19.32 -22.87 -4.19
N GLU A 210 18.02 -22.56 -4.29
CA GLU A 210 17.39 -22.39 -5.60
C GLU A 210 17.85 -21.09 -6.26
N PRO A 211 18.41 -21.15 -7.50
CA PRO A 211 18.89 -19.98 -8.22
C PRO A 211 17.76 -18.99 -8.53
N ALA A 212 16.52 -19.49 -8.57
CA ALA A 212 15.33 -18.66 -8.53
C ALA A 212 15.43 -17.72 -7.32
N PHE A 213 15.36 -18.19 -6.07
CA PHE A 213 15.31 -17.31 -4.88
C PHE A 213 16.30 -16.12 -4.89
N ALA A 214 17.55 -16.37 -5.28
CA ALA A 214 18.56 -15.32 -5.42
C ALA A 214 18.19 -14.27 -6.48
N ALA A 215 17.75 -14.70 -7.68
CA ALA A 215 17.37 -13.82 -8.78
C ALA A 215 16.22 -12.86 -8.40
N GLY A 216 15.23 -13.30 -7.63
CA GLY A 216 14.14 -12.41 -7.22
C GLY A 216 14.50 -11.52 -6.04
N CYS A 217 15.40 -11.93 -5.15
CA CYS A 217 15.98 -11.00 -4.18
C CYS A 217 16.76 -9.88 -4.90
N LEU A 218 17.51 -10.24 -5.95
CA LEU A 218 18.20 -9.29 -6.80
C LEU A 218 17.22 -8.38 -7.58
N LEU A 219 16.14 -8.93 -8.13
CA LEU A 219 15.09 -8.15 -8.78
C LEU A 219 14.43 -7.16 -7.81
N LEU A 220 14.11 -7.60 -6.59
CA LEU A 220 13.56 -6.72 -5.54
C LEU A 220 14.55 -5.62 -5.18
N LEU A 221 15.84 -5.93 -5.06
CA LEU A 221 16.88 -4.94 -4.80
C LEU A 221 16.97 -3.92 -5.94
N VAL A 222 17.04 -4.37 -7.19
CA VAL A 222 17.08 -3.50 -8.39
C VAL A 222 15.84 -2.61 -8.46
N MET A 223 14.65 -3.18 -8.25
CA MET A 223 13.41 -2.42 -8.31
C MET A 223 13.32 -1.40 -7.15
N SER A 224 13.79 -1.77 -5.96
CA SER A 224 13.89 -0.87 -4.80
C SER A 224 14.86 0.29 -5.05
N LEU A 225 16.01 0.02 -5.68
CA LEU A 225 16.98 1.04 -6.09
C LEU A 225 16.44 1.94 -7.21
N ALA A 226 15.69 1.40 -8.18
CA ALA A 226 15.04 2.18 -9.23
C ALA A 226 13.98 3.12 -8.64
N VAL A 227 13.17 2.61 -7.71
CA VAL A 227 12.21 3.43 -6.95
C VAL A 227 12.94 4.51 -6.15
N TYR A 228 14.09 4.19 -5.55
CA TYR A 228 14.91 5.18 -4.86
C TYR A 228 15.46 6.26 -5.81
N ALA A 229 16.02 5.87 -6.95
CA ALA A 229 16.60 6.78 -7.92
C ALA A 229 15.55 7.77 -8.47
N THR A 230 14.33 7.31 -8.70
CA THR A 230 13.21 8.11 -9.23
C THR A 230 12.57 9.02 -8.18
N THR A 231 12.38 8.54 -6.95
CA THR A 231 11.64 9.29 -5.90
C THR A 231 12.55 10.04 -4.92
N ARG A 232 13.82 9.65 -4.81
CA ARG A 232 14.76 10.06 -3.75
C ARG A 232 14.20 9.88 -2.34
N ASN A 233 13.23 8.97 -2.17
CA ASN A 233 12.57 8.71 -0.90
C ASN A 233 12.95 7.31 -0.39
N ARG A 234 13.78 7.26 0.66
CA ARG A 234 14.30 5.99 1.23
C ARG A 234 13.20 5.07 1.75
N TRP A 235 12.13 5.62 2.30
CA TRP A 235 11.01 4.82 2.81
C TRP A 235 10.21 4.19 1.69
N LEU A 236 10.07 4.89 0.57
CA LEU A 236 9.36 4.40 -0.60
C LEU A 236 10.18 3.34 -1.35
N ALA A 237 11.50 3.45 -1.33
CA ALA A 237 12.40 2.44 -1.86
C ALA A 237 12.24 1.06 -1.20
N VAL A 238 11.80 0.99 0.07
CA VAL A 238 11.55 -0.29 0.77
C VAL A 238 10.22 -0.93 0.36
N PHE A 239 9.35 -0.21 -0.34
CA PHE A 239 8.00 -0.68 -0.69
C PHE A 239 7.99 -2.03 -1.43
N PRO A 240 8.82 -2.29 -2.45
CA PRO A 240 8.84 -3.60 -3.13
C PRO A 240 9.13 -4.76 -2.17
N ALA A 241 10.09 -4.58 -1.26
CA ALA A 241 10.44 -5.60 -0.28
C ALA A 241 9.32 -5.82 0.74
N ALA A 242 8.69 -4.74 1.23
CA ALA A 242 7.55 -4.81 2.15
C ALA A 242 6.34 -5.49 1.50
N LEU A 243 6.05 -5.18 0.24
CA LEU A 243 4.98 -5.81 -0.53
C LEU A 243 5.25 -7.31 -0.76
N SER A 244 6.49 -7.67 -1.11
CA SER A 244 6.91 -9.07 -1.23
C SER A 244 6.79 -9.83 0.09
N LEU A 245 7.15 -9.21 1.23
CA LEU A 245 6.96 -9.80 2.56
C LEU A 245 5.49 -10.05 2.88
N ALA A 246 4.60 -9.08 2.65
CA ALA A 246 3.17 -9.24 2.88
C ALA A 246 2.59 -10.37 2.02
N LEU A 247 2.96 -10.43 0.74
CA LEU A 247 2.51 -11.48 -0.19
C LEU A 247 3.14 -12.85 0.08
N GLY A 248 4.36 -12.93 0.58
CA GLY A 248 5.01 -14.19 0.93
C GLY A 248 4.53 -14.76 2.27
N SER A 249 4.19 -13.90 3.22
CA SER A 249 3.85 -14.30 4.60
C SER A 249 2.39 -14.68 4.81
N TRP A 250 1.46 -14.23 3.96
CA TRP A 250 0.03 -14.46 4.22
C TRP A 250 -0.35 -15.95 4.22
N ALA A 251 0.26 -16.80 3.38
CA ALA A 251 -0.13 -18.21 3.29
C ALA A 251 0.31 -19.03 4.52
N PRO A 252 1.56 -18.92 5.00
CA PRO A 252 1.96 -19.51 6.28
C PRO A 252 1.17 -18.92 7.45
N LEU A 253 0.88 -17.61 7.46
CA LEU A 253 0.03 -17.01 8.49
C LEU A 253 -1.38 -17.59 8.48
N ARG A 254 -1.99 -17.75 7.29
CA ARG A 254 -3.30 -18.41 7.15
C ARG A 254 -3.24 -19.83 7.70
N ASP A 255 -2.23 -20.61 7.33
CA ASP A 255 -2.14 -22.02 7.73
C ASP A 255 -1.89 -22.15 9.24
N LEU A 256 -1.17 -21.21 9.87
CA LEU A 256 -1.04 -21.10 11.33
C LEU A 256 -2.36 -20.72 12.00
N VAL A 257 -3.07 -19.71 11.50
CA VAL A 257 -4.36 -19.31 12.08
C VAL A 257 -5.37 -20.46 11.98
N GLN A 258 -5.38 -21.17 10.84
CA GLN A 258 -6.23 -22.34 10.64
C GLN A 258 -5.89 -23.46 11.63
N SER A 259 -4.61 -23.78 11.82
CA SER A 259 -4.20 -24.84 12.74
C SER A 259 -4.47 -24.47 14.20
N ALA A 260 -4.27 -23.21 14.58
CA ALA A 260 -4.59 -22.71 15.91
C ALA A 260 -6.10 -22.74 16.19
N LEU A 261 -6.92 -22.31 15.23
CA LEU A 261 -8.38 -22.39 15.34
C LEU A 261 -8.85 -23.83 15.46
N TRP A 262 -8.30 -24.75 14.66
CA TRP A 262 -8.61 -26.17 14.75
C TRP A 262 -8.26 -26.76 16.13
N GLN A 263 -7.08 -26.46 16.66
CA GLN A 263 -6.65 -26.91 17.98
C GLN A 263 -7.57 -26.39 19.10
N TRP A 264 -8.15 -25.19 18.92
CA TRP A 264 -9.02 -24.57 19.90
C TRP A 264 -10.47 -25.06 19.82
N THR A 265 -11.02 -25.23 18.61
CA THR A 265 -12.44 -25.56 18.41
C THR A 265 -12.70 -27.06 18.23
N GLY A 266 -11.72 -27.83 17.81
CA GLY A 266 -11.90 -29.23 17.41
C GLY A 266 -12.71 -29.43 16.13
N ASP A 267 -13.01 -28.36 15.38
CA ASP A 267 -13.87 -28.42 14.19
C ASP A 267 -13.19 -29.21 13.06
N PRO A 268 -13.75 -30.35 12.60
CA PRO A 268 -13.18 -31.14 11.51
C PRO A 268 -13.07 -30.38 10.18
N ALA A 269 -13.85 -29.30 9.97
CA ALA A 269 -13.72 -28.46 8.79
C ALA A 269 -12.37 -27.71 8.72
N LEU A 270 -11.70 -27.55 9.86
CA LEU A 270 -10.40 -26.89 9.97
C LEU A 270 -9.23 -27.89 10.01
N TRP A 271 -9.53 -29.19 10.06
CA TRP A 271 -8.56 -30.29 10.17
C TRP A 271 -7.61 -30.35 8.97
N GLY A 272 -6.40 -30.87 9.18
CA GLY A 272 -5.53 -31.38 8.10
C GLY A 272 -4.39 -30.48 7.66
N LYS A 273 -4.18 -29.32 8.29
CA LYS A 273 -2.96 -28.53 8.07
C LYS A 273 -2.01 -28.57 9.26
N HIS A 274 -0.82 -29.10 9.02
CA HIS A 274 0.28 -29.05 9.97
C HIS A 274 0.72 -27.61 10.21
N ASN A 275 1.21 -27.32 11.42
CA ASN A 275 1.80 -26.03 11.75
C ASN A 275 2.92 -25.72 10.74
N PRO A 276 2.78 -24.66 9.91
CA PRO A 276 3.74 -24.36 8.85
C PRO A 276 5.11 -23.95 9.40
N PHE A 277 5.20 -23.66 10.70
CA PHE A 277 6.43 -23.31 11.39
C PHE A 277 7.11 -24.50 12.08
N SER A 278 6.55 -25.70 11.99
CA SER A 278 7.18 -26.91 12.53
C SER A 278 8.23 -27.47 11.56
N GLY A 279 9.37 -27.94 12.09
CA GLY A 279 10.42 -28.60 11.32
C GLY A 279 11.14 -27.70 10.30
N VAL A 280 11.54 -28.28 9.17
CA VAL A 280 12.36 -27.63 8.13
C VAL A 280 11.63 -26.47 7.44
N GLY A 281 10.29 -26.57 7.28
CA GLY A 281 9.48 -25.55 6.62
C GLY A 281 9.47 -24.21 7.37
N GLY A 282 9.43 -24.25 8.70
CA GLY A 282 9.51 -23.05 9.54
C GLY A 282 10.84 -22.33 9.43
N ILE A 283 11.95 -23.08 9.42
CA ILE A 283 13.29 -22.54 9.25
C ILE A 283 13.42 -21.88 7.87
N GLN A 284 12.95 -22.55 6.81
CA GLN A 284 12.96 -22.00 5.45
C GLN A 284 12.12 -20.72 5.36
N PHE A 285 10.93 -20.70 5.97
CA PHE A 285 10.14 -19.47 6.03
C PHE A 285 10.90 -18.33 6.71
N ALA A 286 11.45 -18.58 7.91
CA ALA A 286 12.19 -17.57 8.67
C ALA A 286 13.37 -17.01 7.86
N LEU A 287 14.10 -17.88 7.16
CA LEU A 287 15.20 -17.48 6.27
C LEU A 287 14.72 -16.64 5.09
N THR A 288 13.58 -16.97 4.47
CA THR A 288 13.03 -16.16 3.38
C THR A 288 12.53 -14.78 3.85
N VAL A 289 12.06 -14.67 5.10
CA VAL A 289 11.71 -13.39 5.73
C VAL A 289 12.99 -12.60 6.02
N ALA A 290 13.99 -13.23 6.64
CA ALA A 290 15.28 -12.62 6.95
C ALA A 290 15.98 -12.08 5.68
N ALA A 291 15.97 -12.83 4.59
CA ALA A 291 16.54 -12.40 3.31
C ALA A 291 15.82 -11.15 2.74
N ARG A 292 14.48 -11.09 2.77
CA ARG A 292 13.74 -9.90 2.31
C ARG A 292 13.97 -8.69 3.23
N LEU A 293 14.09 -8.91 4.54
CA LEU A 293 14.49 -7.86 5.48
C LEU A 293 15.92 -7.37 5.21
N LEU A 294 16.85 -8.27 4.89
CA LEU A 294 18.20 -7.91 4.48
C LEU A 294 18.19 -7.03 3.24
N VAL A 295 17.39 -7.36 2.21
CA VAL A 295 17.21 -6.50 1.04
C VAL A 295 16.74 -5.10 1.45
N ALA A 296 15.73 -5.00 2.33
CA ALA A 296 15.26 -3.71 2.84
C ALA A 296 16.36 -2.92 3.56
N VAL A 297 17.16 -3.59 4.42
CA VAL A 297 18.29 -2.99 5.13
C VAL A 297 19.36 -2.50 4.15
N LEU A 298 19.72 -3.31 3.14
CA LEU A 298 20.68 -2.94 2.09
C LEU A 298 20.21 -1.72 1.30
N VAL A 299 18.93 -1.65 0.94
CA VAL A 299 18.34 -0.48 0.26
C VAL A 299 18.43 0.78 1.14
N LEU A 300 18.08 0.67 2.43
CA LEU A 300 18.18 1.79 3.37
C LEU A 300 19.62 2.23 3.62
N GLY A 301 20.56 1.28 3.70
CA GLY A 301 21.99 1.53 3.85
C GLY A 301 22.58 2.18 2.60
N GLY A 302 22.33 1.60 1.43
CA GLY A 302 22.80 2.09 0.13
C GLY A 302 22.26 3.48 -0.19
N SER A 303 20.97 3.73 0.04
CA SER A 303 20.38 5.07 -0.15
C SER A 303 21.02 6.14 0.76
N ARG A 304 21.30 5.81 2.03
CA ARG A 304 22.03 6.71 2.95
C ARG A 304 23.45 7.00 2.48
N TRP A 305 24.11 6.04 1.85
CA TRP A 305 25.45 6.19 1.33
C TRP A 305 25.46 7.07 0.07
N VAL A 306 24.55 6.83 -0.88
CA VAL A 306 24.37 7.65 -2.08
C VAL A 306 24.11 9.13 -1.72
N ASP A 307 23.27 9.41 -0.73
CA ASP A 307 23.01 10.79 -0.30
C ASP A 307 24.20 11.45 0.42
N ARG A 308 25.09 10.67 1.03
CA ARG A 308 26.32 11.21 1.61
C ARG A 308 27.26 11.67 0.50
N ILE A 309 27.47 10.84 -0.52
CA ILE A 309 28.31 11.17 -1.67
C ILE A 309 27.77 12.38 -2.43
N GLY A 310 26.46 12.41 -2.69
CA GLY A 310 25.83 13.53 -3.39
C GLY A 310 26.03 14.89 -2.70
N ARG A 311 26.07 14.91 -1.36
CA ARG A 311 26.32 16.14 -0.58
C ARG A 311 27.77 16.58 -0.62
N TRP A 312 28.72 15.66 -0.72
CA TRP A 312 30.15 16.00 -0.81
C TRP A 312 30.42 16.70 -2.14
N GLY A 313 29.95 16.12 -3.25
CA GLY A 313 30.11 16.75 -4.56
C GLY A 313 29.39 18.10 -4.73
N GLN A 314 28.34 18.38 -3.96
CA GLN A 314 27.71 19.72 -3.95
C GLN A 314 28.50 20.77 -3.17
N ARG A 315 29.22 20.39 -2.11
CA ARG A 315 30.06 21.33 -1.35
C ARG A 315 31.26 21.79 -2.17
N ASP A 316 31.89 20.87 -2.88
CA ASP A 316 33.06 21.20 -3.70
C ASP A 316 32.70 22.20 -4.82
N ARG A 317 31.51 22.09 -5.40
CA ARG A 317 31.00 23.03 -6.42
C ARG A 317 30.61 24.41 -5.88
N GLN A 318 30.45 24.57 -4.57
CA GLN A 318 30.16 25.87 -3.96
C GLN A 318 31.44 26.62 -3.55
N GLN A 319 32.60 25.96 -3.60
CA GLN A 319 33.90 26.55 -3.27
C GLN A 319 34.72 26.94 -4.50
N THR A 320 34.32 26.48 -5.68
CA THR A 320 34.87 26.88 -6.99
C THR A 320 34.00 27.95 -7.63
#